data_AF-A0A968BUK5-F1
#
_entry.id   AF-A0A968BUK5-F1
#
_cell.length_a   1.000
_cell.length_b   1.000
_cell.length_c   1.000
_cell.angle_alpha   90.00
_cell.angle_beta   90.00
_cell.angle_gamma   90.00
#
_symmetry.space_group_name_H-M   'P 1'
#
loop_
_entity.id
_entity.type
_entity.pdbx_description
1 polymer ?
#
loop_
_entity_poly.entity_id
_entity_poly.type
_entity_poly.pdbx_seq_one_letter_code
_entity_poly.pdbx_strand_id
1 'polypeptide(L)' 'EALGWDKLTQALWRSDIVISSTAAPHPILRHDTVSTAMRMRRNRPLFIIDIAVPRDVEPSVGKITNVFL' A
#
# COMPACT_ATOMS: atom_id res chain seq x y z
N GLU A 1 -4.02 -16.23 4.54
CA GLU A 1 -2.67 -16.80 4.31
C GLU A 1 -1.62 -15.78 4.72
N ALA A 2 -0.42 -16.22 5.08
CA ALA A 2 0.71 -15.32 5.32
C ALA A 2 1.59 -15.29 4.06
N LEU A 3 1.99 -14.10 3.63
CA LEU A 3 2.82 -13.90 2.44
C LEU A 3 4.16 -13.27 2.86
N GLY A 4 5.23 -13.66 2.17
CA GLY A 4 6.52 -12.99 2.31
C GLY A 4 6.47 -11.55 1.84
N TRP A 5 7.37 -10.71 2.36
CA TRP A 5 7.43 -9.28 2.01
C TRP A 5 7.68 -9.06 0.51
N ASP A 6 8.41 -9.97 -0.14
CA ASP A 6 8.65 -9.98 -1.59
C ASP A 6 7.36 -10.06 -2.43
N LYS A 7 6.26 -10.52 -1.84
CA LYS A 7 4.93 -10.61 -2.48
C LYS A 7 4.06 -9.39 -2.25
N LEU A 8 4.57 -8.31 -1.65
CA LEU A 8 3.77 -7.12 -1.30
C LEU A 8 2.99 -6.57 -2.51
N THR A 9 3.64 -6.33 -3.65
CA THR A 9 2.95 -5.84 -4.86
C THR A 9 1.83 -6.80 -5.30
N GLN A 10 2.05 -8.11 -5.15
CA GLN A 10 1.05 -9.13 -5.47
C GLN A 10 -0.17 -9.03 -4.54
N ALA A 11 0.05 -8.87 -3.25
CA ALA A 11 -1.02 -8.66 -2.28
C ALA A 11 -1.76 -7.34 -2.57
N LEU A 12 -1.02 -6.26 -2.81
CA LEU A 12 -1.56 -4.94 -3.08
C LEU A 12 -2.46 -4.88 -4.31
N TRP A 13 -2.23 -5.66 -5.38
CA TRP A 13 -3.15 -5.64 -6.53
C TRP A 13 -4.42 -6.46 -6.30
N ARG A 14 -4.43 -7.39 -5.34
CA ARG A 14 -5.59 -8.26 -5.04
C ARG A 14 -6.52 -7.70 -3.98
N SER A 15 -6.02 -6.84 -3.08
CA SER A 15 -6.75 -6.36 -1.90
C SER A 15 -7.51 -5.07 -2.16
N ASP A 16 -8.80 -4.95 -1.81
CA ASP A 16 -9.49 -3.65 -1.90
C ASP A 16 -9.12 -2.69 -0.75
N ILE A 17 -8.76 -3.26 0.41
CA ILE A 17 -8.36 -2.53 1.62
C ILE A 17 -7.03 -3.10 2.12
N VAL A 18 -6.13 -2.21 2.52
CA VAL A 18 -4.85 -2.52 3.15
C VAL A 18 -4.84 -1.85 4.51
N ILE A 19 -4.52 -2.59 5.57
CA ILE A 19 -4.30 -2.05 6.91
C ILE A 19 -2.82 -2.22 7.22
N SER A 20 -2.14 -1.12 7.52
CA SER A 20 -0.72 -1.12 7.86
C SER A 20 -0.52 -0.76 9.32
N SER A 21 0.24 -1.59 10.03
CA SER A 21 0.51 -1.45 11.47
C SER A 21 1.85 -2.09 11.81
N THR A 22 2.93 -1.58 11.23
CA THR A 22 4.28 -2.06 11.53
C THR A 22 5.01 -1.17 12.54
N ALA A 23 6.16 -1.66 13.02
CA ALA A 23 7.09 -0.90 13.85
C ALA A 23 8.27 -0.35 13.02
N ALA A 24 8.14 -0.25 11.70
CA ALA A 24 9.21 0.24 10.84
C ALA A 24 9.56 1.70 11.20
N PRO A 25 10.84 2.06 11.27
CA PRO A 25 11.25 3.44 11.58
C PRO A 25 11.05 4.40 10.40
N HIS A 26 10.74 3.88 9.21
CA HIS A 26 10.58 4.62 7.96
C HIS A 26 9.41 4.05 7.16
N PRO A 27 8.77 4.86 6.28
CA PRO A 27 7.73 4.37 5.40
C PRO A 27 8.18 3.19 4.54
N ILE A 28 7.42 2.12 4.57
CA ILE A 28 7.67 0.86 3.85
C ILE A 28 6.75 0.68 2.65
N LEU A 29 5.56 1.30 2.67
CA LEU A 29 4.66 1.41 1.52
C LEU A 29 5.04 2.64 0.71
N ARG A 30 5.88 2.43 -0.30
CA ARG A 30 6.46 3.49 -1.16
C ARG A 30 5.63 3.69 -2.42
N HIS A 31 5.72 4.89 -3.00
CA HIS A 31 4.99 5.28 -4.21
C HIS A 31 5.13 4.28 -5.36
N ASP A 32 6.35 3.85 -5.68
CA ASP A 32 6.59 3.00 -6.86
C ASP A 32 5.96 1.61 -6.73
N THR A 33 6.00 1.03 -5.52
CA THR A 33 5.36 -0.26 -5.23
C THR A 33 3.86 -0.17 -5.38
N VAL A 34 3.24 0.86 -4.79
CA VAL A 34 1.78 1.05 -4.87
C VAL A 34 1.35 1.41 -6.29
N SER A 35 2.10 2.28 -6.98
CA SER A 35 1.84 2.66 -8.39
C SER A 35 1.87 1.44 -9.31
N THR A 36 2.86 0.55 -9.12
CA THR A 36 2.96 -0.71 -9.87
C THR A 36 1.76 -1.61 -9.62
N ALA A 37 1.33 -1.75 -8.36
CA ALA A 37 0.12 -2.51 -8.03
C ALA A 37 -1.13 -1.89 -8.66
N MET A 38 -1.28 -0.56 -8.62
CA MET A 38 -2.43 0.15 -9.19
C MET A 38 -2.54 -0.02 -10.71
N ARG A 39 -1.43 -0.11 -11.45
CA ARG A 39 -1.45 -0.42 -12.90
C ARG A 39 -2.12 -1.77 -13.21
N MET A 40 -2.04 -2.74 -12.30
CA MET A 40 -2.67 -4.06 -12.46
C MET A 40 -4.15 -4.10 -12.07
N ARG A 41 -4.65 -3.09 -11.34
CA ARG A 41 -5.97 -3.10 -10.69
C ARG A 41 -7.13 -2.66 -11.59
N ARG A 42 -6.90 -2.36 -12.88
CA ARG A 42 -7.96 -1.94 -13.84
C ARG A 42 -8.91 -0.89 -13.26
N ASN A 43 -8.35 0.17 -12.65
CA ASN A 43 -9.08 1.27 -11.99
C ASN A 43 -9.88 0.91 -10.72
N ARG A 44 -9.75 -0.30 -10.16
CA ARG A 44 -10.33 -0.61 -8.85
C ARG A 44 -9.65 0.22 -7.75
N PRO A 45 -10.41 0.91 -6.89
CA PRO A 45 -9.85 1.72 -5.82
C PRO A 45 -9.08 0.87 -4.81
N LEU A 46 -8.10 1.49 -4.14
CA LEU A 46 -7.36 0.91 -3.03
C LEU A 46 -7.47 1.84 -1.83
N PHE A 47 -8.04 1.33 -0.74
CA PHE A 47 -8.06 2.04 0.53
C PHE A 47 -6.91 1.55 1.40
N ILE A 48 -6.13 2.47 1.96
CA ILE A 48 -5.02 2.16 2.84
C ILE A 48 -5.28 2.84 4.18
N ILE A 49 -5.40 2.04 5.23
CA ILE A 49 -5.58 2.48 6.60
C ILE A 49 -4.23 2.33 7.30
N ASP A 50 -3.54 3.44 7.52
CA ASP A 50 -2.24 3.49 8.17
C ASP A 50 -2.41 3.84 9.65
N ILE A 51 -2.27 2.84 10.51
CA ILE A 51 -2.41 2.98 11.97
C ILE A 51 -1.05 2.92 12.68
N ALA A 52 0.06 2.96 11.93
CA ALA A 52 1.41 2.92 12.47
C ALA A 52 1.90 4.30 12.94
N VAL A 53 2.78 4.29 13.96
CA VAL A 53 3.51 5.47 14.44
C VAL A 53 4.97 5.07 14.67
N PRO A 54 5.94 5.59 13.89
CA PRO A 54 5.76 6.48 12.72
C PRO A 54 5.01 5.80 11.57
N ARG A 55 4.51 6.60 10.62
CA ARG A 55 3.66 6.13 9.50
C ARG A 55 4.35 5.11 8.60
N ASP A 56 3.61 4.08 8.21
CA ASP A 56 4.10 3.06 7.27
C ASP A 56 4.03 3.53 5.81
N VAL A 57 3.13 4.48 5.52
CA VAL A 57 2.83 4.89 4.14
C VAL A 57 3.53 6.19 3.79
N GLU A 58 4.24 6.18 2.66
CA GLU A 58 4.90 7.37 2.14
C GLU A 58 3.86 8.42 1.71
N PRO A 59 4.03 9.72 2.03
CA PRO A 59 3.04 10.75 1.72
C PRO A 59 2.65 10.88 0.24
N SER A 60 3.56 10.54 -0.68
CA SER A 60 3.33 10.55 -2.13
C SER A 60 2.32 9.50 -2.59
N VAL A 61 2.10 8.42 -1.82
CA VAL A 61 1.11 7.38 -2.14
C VAL A 61 -0.31 7.94 -2.21
N GLY A 62 -0.65 8.89 -1.34
CA GLY A 62 -1.96 9.56 -1.35
C GLY A 62 -2.23 10.42 -2.59
N LYS A 63 -1.23 10.62 -3.47
CA LYS A 63 -1.39 11.35 -4.74
C LYS A 63 -1.69 10.41 -5.92
N ILE A 64 -1.62 9.10 -5.72
CA ILE A 64 -1.89 8.11 -6.77
C ILE A 64 -3.40 8.07 -7.04
N THR A 65 -3.78 8.15 -8.31
CA THR A 65 -5.19 8.06 -8.72
C THR A 65 -5.83 6.76 -8.21
N ASN A 66 -7.04 6.88 -7.64
CA ASN A 66 -7.80 5.77 -7.05
C ASN A 66 -7.14 5.12 -5.81
N VAL A 67 -6.19 5.78 -5.17
CA VAL A 67 -5.71 5.43 -3.83
C VAL A 67 -6.29 6.41 -2.81
N PHE A 68 -6.80 5.87 -1.70
CA PHE A 68 -7.37 6.62 -0.59
C PHE A 68 -6.62 6.26 0.70
N LEU A 69 -6.25 7.28 1.46
CA LEU A 69 -5.40 7.19 2.65
C LEU A 69 -6.09 7.80 3.88
#